data_AF-A0A920EUS6-F1
#
_entry.id   AF-A0A920EUS6-F1
#
_cell.length_a   1.000
_cell.length_b   1.000
_cell.length_c   1.000
_cell.angle_alpha   90.00
_cell.angle_beta   90.00
_cell.angle_gamma   90.00
#
_symmetry.space_group_name_H-M   'P 1'
#
loop_
_entity.id
_entity.type
_entity.pdbx_description
1 polymer ?
#
loop_
_entity_poly.entity_id
_entity_poly.type
_entity_poly.pdbx_seq_one_letter_code
_entity_poly.pdbx_strand_id
1 'polypeptide(L)'
;MPVNNYKVFFTVSFVYQVDTKKKVSKSFKSDLDINSDNVNYELTDENVHSKWSKYALKTSLNNLNPPSEFDDSKAFEKKVITHRIVNLMDLTEVHKSNLS
;
A
#
# COMPACT_ATOMS: atom_id res chain seq x y z
N MET A 1 6.14 -21.89 10.99
CA MET A 1 4.75 -21.40 11.15
C MET A 1 4.25 -21.04 9.76
N PRO A 2 2.96 -21.25 9.45
CA PRO A 2 2.43 -20.79 8.17
C PRO A 2 2.60 -19.26 8.10
N VAL A 3 3.26 -18.79 7.04
CA VAL A 3 3.50 -17.36 6.83
C VAL A 3 2.18 -16.74 6.44
N ASN A 4 1.58 -15.93 7.31
CA ASN A 4 0.36 -15.20 6.98
C ASN A 4 0.59 -14.36 5.72
N ASN A 5 -0.14 -14.68 4.67
CA ASN A 5 -0.12 -13.97 3.40
C ASN A 5 -1.43 -13.20 3.27
N TYR A 6 -1.34 -11.92 2.93
CA TYR A 6 -2.50 -11.06 2.74
C TYR A 6 -2.47 -10.46 1.36
N LYS A 7 -3.65 -10.17 0.81
CA LYS A 7 -3.79 -9.35 -0.40
C LYS A 7 -4.42 -8.03 -0.04
N VAL A 8 -3.73 -6.94 -0.34
CA VAL A 8 -4.18 -5.58 -0.02
C VAL A 8 -4.62 -4.89 -1.31
N PHE A 9 -5.80 -4.28 -1.28
CA PHE A 9 -6.35 -3.50 -2.39
C PHE A 9 -6.41 -2.04 -1.99
N PHE A 10 -5.83 -1.15 -2.79
CA PHE A 10 -5.63 0.24 -2.39
C PHE A 10 -5.60 1.21 -3.58
N THR A 11 -5.73 2.50 -3.26
CA THR A 11 -5.47 3.60 -4.18
C THR A 11 -4.30 4.42 -3.64
N VAL A 12 -3.34 4.74 -4.51
CA VAL A 12 -2.31 5.75 -4.22
C VAL A 12 -2.69 7.03 -4.94
N SER A 13 -2.64 8.15 -4.25
CA SER A 13 -2.73 9.49 -4.85
C SER A 13 -1.53 10.32 -4.44
N PHE A 14 -1.03 11.15 -5.35
CA PHE A 14 0.18 11.95 -5.14
C PHE A 14 0.18 13.15 -6.08
N VAL A 15 0.97 14.16 -5.71
CA VAL A 15 1.28 15.29 -6.59
C VAL A 15 2.51 14.92 -7.42
N TYR A 16 2.48 15.17 -8.72
CA TYR A 16 3.56 14.83 -9.64
C TYR A 16 4.06 16.05 -10.41
N GLN A 17 5.35 16.30 -10.38
CA GLN A 17 5.98 17.38 -11.14
C GLN A 17 6.23 16.93 -12.58
N VAL A 18 5.52 17.55 -13.53
CA VAL A 18 5.69 17.28 -14.97
C VAL A 18 6.61 18.29 -15.64
N ASP A 19 6.78 19.47 -15.03
CA ASP A 19 7.71 20.52 -15.44
C ASP A 19 8.12 21.34 -14.20
N THR A 20 9.18 22.13 -14.30
CA THR A 20 9.67 23.10 -13.30
C THR A 20 8.58 23.92 -12.62
N LYS A 21 7.55 24.35 -13.36
CA LYS A 21 6.42 25.15 -12.84
C LYS A 21 5.09 24.41 -12.81
N LYS A 22 5.02 23.18 -13.33
CA LYS A 22 3.75 22.45 -13.52
C LYS A 22 3.72 21.19 -12.66
N LYS A 23 2.75 21.15 -11.75
CA LYS A 23 2.40 19.99 -10.94
C LYS A 23 0.99 19.53 -11.29
N VAL A 24 0.78 18.21 -11.28
CA VAL A 24 -0.53 17.59 -11.52
C VAL A 24 -0.82 16.58 -10.43
N SER A 25 -2.10 16.41 -10.07
CA SER A 25 -2.51 15.31 -9.21
C SER A 25 -2.59 14.03 -10.04
N LYS A 26 -1.93 12.98 -9.57
CA LYS A 26 -2.04 11.63 -10.14
C LYS A 26 -2.57 10.66 -9.11
N SER A 27 -3.19 9.60 -9.59
CA SER A 27 -3.58 8.47 -8.77
C SER A 27 -3.58 7.19 -9.57
N PHE A 28 -3.44 6.06 -8.88
CA PHE A 28 -3.65 4.73 -9.44
C PHE A 28 -4.27 3.82 -8.39
N LYS A 29 -5.03 2.83 -8.87
CA LYS A 29 -5.49 1.69 -8.08
C LYS A 29 -4.49 0.56 -8.26
N SER A 30 -4.27 -0.20 -7.21
CA SER A 30 -3.37 -1.36 -7.24
C SER A 30 -3.78 -2.38 -6.17
N ASP A 31 -3.19 -3.56 -6.31
CA ASP A 31 -3.19 -4.60 -5.31
C ASP A 31 -1.80 -5.21 -5.15
N LEU A 32 -1.51 -5.69 -3.94
CA LEU A 32 -0.23 -6.27 -3.60
C LEU A 32 -0.40 -7.39 -2.57
N ASP A 33 0.30 -8.49 -2.80
CA ASP A 33 0.36 -9.61 -1.86
C ASP A 33 1.49 -9.31 -0.84
N ILE A 34 1.16 -9.23 0.45
CA ILE A 34 2.08 -8.94 1.55
C ILE A 34 2.26 -10.12 2.49
N ASN A 35 3.48 -10.25 3.01
CA ASN A 35 3.86 -11.25 4.01
C ASN A 35 5.04 -10.74 4.85
N SER A 36 5.46 -11.52 5.83
CA SER A 36 6.54 -11.11 6.73
C SER A 36 7.85 -10.79 6.03
N ASP A 37 8.13 -11.46 4.92
CA ASP A 37 9.39 -11.35 4.19
C ASP A 37 9.44 -10.03 3.40
N ASN A 38 8.33 -9.63 2.79
CA ASN A 38 8.29 -8.47 1.91
C ASN A 38 8.00 -7.13 2.62
N VAL A 39 7.33 -7.15 3.78
CA VAL A 39 7.16 -5.94 4.61
C VAL A 39 8.13 -5.86 5.78
N ASN A 40 8.96 -6.89 6.01
CA ASN A 40 9.93 -6.99 7.12
C ASN A 40 9.28 -6.78 8.51
N TYR A 41 8.08 -7.33 8.69
CA TYR A 41 7.33 -7.34 9.94
C TYR A 41 6.52 -8.62 10.05
N GLU A 42 6.43 -9.20 11.23
CA GLU A 42 5.40 -10.22 11.48
C GLU A 42 4.00 -9.62 11.27
N LEU A 43 3.17 -10.32 10.48
CA LEU A 43 1.82 -9.89 10.13
C LEU A 43 0.78 -10.80 10.76
N THR A 44 -0.15 -10.19 11.48
CA THR A 44 -1.34 -10.82 12.06
C THR A 44 -2.58 -10.01 11.67
N ASP A 45 -3.76 -10.62 11.74
CA ASP A 45 -5.02 -9.92 11.49
C ASP A 45 -5.17 -8.67 12.38
N GLU A 46 -4.64 -8.73 13.60
CA GLU A 46 -4.65 -7.62 14.56
C GLU A 46 -3.79 -6.42 14.11
N ASN A 47 -2.68 -6.67 13.41
CA ASN A 47 -1.66 -5.66 13.15
C ASN A 47 -1.55 -5.24 11.68
N VAL A 48 -2.08 -6.04 10.75
CA VAL A 48 -1.82 -5.94 9.30
C VAL A 48 -2.17 -4.56 8.74
N HIS A 49 -3.28 -3.97 9.16
CA HIS A 49 -3.68 -2.62 8.75
C HIS A 49 -2.63 -1.55 9.09
N SER A 50 -2.10 -1.60 10.32
CA SER A 50 -1.13 -0.61 10.79
C SER A 50 0.24 -0.81 10.15
N LYS A 51 0.66 -2.06 9.95
CA LYS A 51 1.93 -2.42 9.32
C LYS A 51 1.93 -2.09 7.84
N TRP A 52 0.86 -2.46 7.13
CA TRP A 52 0.63 -2.09 5.74
C TRP A 52 0.69 -0.58 5.55
N SER A 53 -0.02 0.21 6.36
CA SER A 53 -0.02 1.67 6.25
C SER A 53 1.39 2.26 6.38
N LYS A 54 2.17 1.79 7.36
CA LYS A 54 3.57 2.21 7.55
C LYS A 54 4.46 1.81 6.37
N TYR A 55 4.30 0.60 5.86
CA TYR A 55 5.03 0.10 4.70
C TYR A 55 4.71 0.94 3.46
N ALA A 56 3.44 1.00 3.06
CA ALA A 56 3.00 1.65 1.83
C ALA A 56 3.35 3.15 1.77
N LEU A 57 3.36 3.85 2.92
CA LEU A 57 3.78 5.25 2.98
C LEU A 57 5.29 5.44 2.76
N LYS A 58 6.13 4.46 3.09
CA LYS A 58 7.59 4.51 2.91
C LYS A 58 8.05 3.93 1.57
N THR A 59 7.30 2.98 1.02
CA THR A 59 7.63 2.29 -0.23
C THR A 59 7.57 3.22 -1.44
N SER A 60 8.50 3.08 -2.38
CA SER A 60 8.46 3.81 -3.66
C SER A 60 7.19 3.52 -4.45
N LEU A 61 6.74 4.45 -5.30
CA LEU A 61 5.55 4.27 -6.13
C LEU A 61 5.64 3.03 -7.00
N ASN A 62 6.81 2.76 -7.59
CA ASN A 62 7.02 1.61 -8.48
C ASN A 62 6.94 0.26 -7.76
N ASN A 63 7.26 0.23 -6.47
CA ASN A 63 7.13 -0.98 -5.64
C ASN A 63 5.71 -1.18 -5.11
N LEU A 64 4.76 -0.29 -5.44
CA LEU A 64 3.33 -0.42 -5.15
C LEU A 64 2.54 -0.89 -6.38
N ASN A 65 3.21 -1.55 -7.33
CA ASN A 65 2.61 -2.14 -8.53
C ASN A 65 1.73 -1.15 -9.32
N PRO A 66 2.26 0.02 -9.73
CA PRO A 66 1.49 0.97 -10.52
C PRO A 66 1.27 0.43 -11.95
N PRO A 67 0.22 0.90 -12.67
CA PRO A 67 -0.02 0.50 -14.06
C PRO A 67 1.06 0.99 -15.03
N SER A 68 1.88 1.94 -14.61
CA SER A 68 3.00 2.51 -15.36
C SER A 68 4.07 2.98 -14.38
N GLU A 69 5.33 2.92 -14.79
CA GLU A 69 6.43 3.45 -13.96
C GLU A 69 6.30 4.97 -13.74
N PHE A 70 6.70 5.39 -12.54
CA PHE A 70 6.80 6.79 -12.13
C PHE A 70 8.22 7.11 -11.68
N ASP A 71 8.66 8.34 -11.92
CA ASP A 71 9.89 8.85 -11.31
C ASP A 71 9.58 9.33 -9.89
N ASP A 72 9.98 8.55 -8.88
CA ASP A 72 9.73 8.86 -7.46
C ASP A 72 10.27 10.23 -7.06
N SER A 73 11.33 10.74 -7.70
CA SER A 73 11.89 12.07 -7.40
C SER A 73 10.93 13.22 -7.76
N LYS A 74 9.96 12.96 -8.64
CA LYS A 74 8.94 13.92 -9.07
C LYS A 74 7.63 13.76 -8.30
N ALA A 75 7.52 12.78 -7.41
CA ALA A 75 6.32 12.50 -6.65
C ALA A 75 6.40 13.11 -5.23
N PHE A 76 5.33 13.77 -4.83
CA PHE A 76 5.20 14.44 -3.53
C PHE A 76 3.83 14.18 -2.92
N GLU A 77 3.71 14.42 -1.62
CA GLU A 77 2.41 14.37 -0.91
C GLU A 77 1.65 13.05 -1.12
N LYS A 78 2.38 11.93 -1.17
CA LYS A 78 1.81 10.60 -1.38
C LYS A 78 0.80 10.28 -0.26
N LYS A 79 -0.38 9.86 -0.67
CA LYS A 79 -1.46 9.36 0.18
C LYS A 79 -1.85 7.96 -0.29
N VAL A 80 -2.08 7.06 0.66
CA VAL A 80 -2.52 5.69 0.38
C VAL A 80 -3.85 5.48 1.07
N ILE A 81 -4.86 5.06 0.30
CA ILE A 81 -6.19 4.69 0.78
C ILE A 81 -6.33 3.18 0.62
N THR A 82 -6.40 2.45 1.72
CA THR A 82 -6.67 1.01 1.72
C THR A 82 -8.17 0.77 1.62
N HIS A 83 -8.59 -0.06 0.68
CA HIS A 83 -10.00 -0.43 0.50
C HIS A 83 -10.34 -1.70 1.26
N ARG A 84 -9.49 -2.72 1.17
CA ARG A 84 -9.66 -4.00 1.85
C ARG A 84 -8.32 -4.73 2.00
N ILE A 85 -8.24 -5.58 3.01
CA ILE A 85 -7.14 -6.52 3.24
C ILE A 85 -7.77 -7.90 3.38
N VAL A 86 -7.35 -8.86 2.56
CA VAL A 86 -7.86 -10.24 2.58
C VAL A 86 -6.78 -11.16 3.12
N ASN A 87 -7.09 -11.96 4.14
CA ASN A 87 -6.22 -13.05 4.57
C ASN A 87 -6.34 -14.19 3.56
N LEU A 88 -5.22 -14.57 2.94
CA LEU A 88 -5.22 -15.56 1.86
C LEU A 88 -5.29 -17.01 2.36
N MET A 89 -5.16 -17.25 3.67
CA MET A 89 -5.30 -18.60 4.24
C MET A 89 -6.75 -19.01 4.39
N ASP A 90 -7.61 -18.11 4.82
CA ASP A 90 -9.03 -18.37 5.08
C ASP A 90 -9.98 -17.61 4.13
N LEU A 91 -9.43 -16.77 3.25
CA LEU A 91 -10.16 -15.97 2.26
C LEU A 91 -11.14 -14.96 2.90
N THR A 92 -10.89 -14.56 4.15
CA THR A 92 -11.70 -13.59 4.87
C THR A 92 -11.12 -12.18 4.77
N GLU A 93 -12.01 -11.18 4.85
CA GLU A 93 -11.57 -9.79 4.94
C GLU A 93 -11.16 -9.47 6.39
N VAL A 94 -9.95 -8.95 6.55
CA VAL A 94 -9.48 -8.44 7.82
C VAL A 94 -10.02 -7.03 7.97
N HIS A 95 -10.99 -6.85 8.86
CA HIS A 95 -11.54 -5.54 9.17
C HIS A 95 -10.65 -4.79 10.15
N LYS A 96 -10.54 -3.47 9.96
CA LYS A 96 -9.77 -2.63 10.87
C LYS A 96 -10.45 -2.62 12.23
N SER A 97 -9.73 -3.03 13.27
CA SER A 97 -10.19 -2.95 14.66
C SER A 97 -10.46 -1.49 15.01
N ASN A 98 -11.71 -1.14 15.33
CA ASN A 98 -12.10 0.20 15.78
C ASN A 98 -11.75 0.48 17.25
N LEU A 99 -10.72 -0.18 17.79
CA LEU A 99 -10.27 0.06 19.15
C LEU A 99 -9.51 1.39 19.19
N SER A 100 -10.31 2.44 19.41
CA SER A 100 -9.94 3.79 19.82
C SER A 100 -9.37 3.83 21.24
#